data_AF-A0A8X6MW02-F1
#
_entry.id   AF-A0A8X6MW02-F1
#
_cell.length_a   1.000
_cell.length_b   1.000
_cell.length_c   1.000
_cell.angle_alpha   90.00
_cell.angle_beta   90.00
_cell.angle_gamma   90.00
#
_symmetry.space_group_name_H-M   'P 1'
#
loop_
_entity.id
_entity.type
_entity.pdbx_description
1 polymer ?
#
loop_
_entity_poly.entity_id
_entity_poly.type
_entity_poly.pdbx_seq_one_letter_code
_entity_poly.pdbx_strand_id
1 'polypeptide(L)'
;MVIVSDSKNPAEGLKKSCVQDFNVELYKSVLNERLFLRHRQNILVTKDQGIKTVSQNKIGFTPFYDKKYLLDDGINCYPFGHYAINETDEE
;
A
#
# COMPACT_ATOMS: atom_id res chain seq x y z
N MET A 1 -4.91 -6.60 -2.20
CA MET A 1 -5.30 -5.30 -2.80
C MET A 1 -6.31 -5.62 -3.89
N VAL A 2 -7.54 -5.11 -3.79
CA VAL A 2 -8.66 -5.54 -4.65
C VAL A 2 -8.85 -4.52 -5.76
N ILE A 3 -8.55 -4.89 -7.01
CA ILE A 3 -8.89 -4.11 -8.20
C ILE A 3 -10.33 -4.48 -8.57
N VAL A 4 -11.29 -3.87 -7.88
CA VAL A 4 -12.71 -3.95 -8.28
C VAL A 4 -13.05 -2.68 -9.04
N SER A 5 -13.44 -2.90 -10.30
CA SER A 5 -14.07 -1.92 -11.17
C SER A 5 -15.22 -1.22 -10.46
N ASP A 6 -15.24 0.10 -10.59
CA ASP A 6 -16.13 1.06 -9.96
C ASP A 6 -15.82 1.42 -8.49
N SER A 7 -15.26 2.63 -8.33
CA SER A 7 -15.14 3.46 -7.12
C SER A 7 -13.96 3.27 -6.15
N LYS A 8 -13.23 2.16 -6.16
CA LYS A 8 -12.07 2.00 -5.23
C LYS A 8 -10.74 2.32 -5.92
N ASN A 9 -9.99 3.27 -5.33
CA ASN A 9 -8.59 3.48 -5.69
C ASN A 9 -7.85 2.15 -5.50
N PRO A 10 -7.18 1.61 -6.54
CA PRO A 10 -6.54 0.31 -6.42
C PRO A 10 -5.41 0.38 -5.38
N ALA A 11 -4.71 1.53 -5.27
CA ALA A 11 -3.71 1.80 -4.25
C ALA A 11 -4.18 2.76 -3.17
N GLU A 12 -4.27 2.25 -1.95
CA GLU A 12 -4.61 3.04 -0.77
C GLU A 12 -3.46 3.97 -0.39
N GLY A 13 -3.75 5.29 -0.29
CA GLY A 13 -2.76 6.29 0.13
C GLY A 13 -1.95 6.94 -1.00
N LEU A 14 -2.21 6.57 -2.27
CA LEU A 14 -1.74 7.29 -3.45
C LEU A 14 -2.78 8.29 -3.98
N LYS A 15 -2.31 9.41 -4.53
CA LYS A 15 -3.15 10.37 -5.25
C LYS A 15 -3.65 9.76 -6.56
N LYS A 16 -4.91 10.05 -6.93
CA LYS A 16 -5.53 9.59 -8.19
C LYS A 16 -4.66 9.81 -9.43
N SER A 17 -3.97 10.95 -9.52
CA SER A 17 -3.05 11.27 -10.62
C SER A 17 -1.89 10.27 -10.76
N CYS A 18 -1.46 9.62 -9.68
CA CYS A 18 -0.40 8.62 -9.69
C CYS A 18 -0.92 7.20 -9.97
N VAL A 19 -2.24 7.01 -10.01
CA VAL A 19 -2.88 5.69 -10.15
C VAL A 19 -3.56 5.52 -11.51
N GLN A 20 -3.45 6.51 -12.41
CA GLN A 20 -4.09 6.48 -13.72
C GLN A 20 -3.52 5.36 -14.62
N ASP A 21 -2.24 5.06 -14.45
CA ASP A 21 -1.54 4.06 -15.26
C ASP A 21 -1.66 2.63 -14.69
N PHE A 22 -2.46 2.44 -13.62
CA PHE A 22 -2.54 1.15 -12.94
C PHE A 22 -3.50 0.25 -13.71
N ASN A 23 -2.97 -0.84 -14.24
CA ASN A 23 -3.72 -1.85 -14.97
C ASN A 23 -3.49 -3.25 -14.40
N VAL A 24 -4.27 -4.22 -14.90
CA VAL A 24 -4.22 -5.62 -14.44
C VAL A 24 -2.89 -6.29 -14.81
N GLU A 25 -2.26 -5.91 -15.92
CA GLU A 25 -0.99 -6.47 -16.37
C GLU A 25 0.16 -6.06 -15.45
N LEU A 26 0.21 -4.80 -15.05
CA LEU A 26 1.13 -4.25 -14.06
C LEU A 26 0.96 -4.94 -12.71
N TYR A 27 -0.29 -5.22 -12.31
CA TYR A 27 -0.53 -6.00 -11.10
C TYR A 27 0.06 -7.43 -11.19
N LYS A 28 -0.13 -8.10 -12.34
CA LYS A 28 0.42 -9.45 -12.57
C LYS A 28 1.95 -9.45 -12.58
N SER A 29 2.59 -8.47 -13.22
CA SER A 29 4.05 -8.39 -13.22
C SER A 29 4.60 -8.16 -11.81
N VAL A 30 4.01 -7.25 -11.04
CA VAL A 30 4.38 -7.03 -9.63
C VAL A 30 4.29 -8.32 -8.81
N LEU A 31 3.19 -9.08 -8.97
CA LEU A 31 2.98 -10.32 -8.23
C LEU A 31 3.99 -11.41 -8.63
N ASN A 32 4.20 -11.62 -9.93
CA ASN A 32 5.05 -12.68 -10.46
C ASN A 32 6.54 -12.40 -10.26
N GLU A 33 6.95 -11.15 -10.48
CA GLU A 33 8.35 -10.71 -10.40
C GLU A 33 8.72 -10.18 -9.00
N ARG A 34 7.76 -10.21 -8.06
CA ARG A 34 7.91 -9.72 -6.67
C ARG A 34 8.43 -8.28 -6.60
N LEU A 35 7.87 -7.39 -7.41
CA LEU A 35 8.32 -6.00 -7.52
C LEU A 35 7.69 -5.07 -6.48
N PHE A 36 8.49 -4.13 -5.97
CA PHE A 36 8.01 -3.07 -5.09
C PHE A 36 7.95 -1.74 -5.85
N LEU A 37 6.80 -1.44 -6.44
CA LEU A 37 6.63 -0.22 -7.22
C LEU A 37 6.34 0.97 -6.32
N ARG A 38 7.19 1.99 -6.39
CA ARG A 38 7.04 3.23 -5.64
C ARG A 38 6.71 4.39 -6.57
N HIS A 39 5.80 5.24 -6.14
CA HIS A 39 5.30 6.37 -6.90
C HIS A 39 5.61 7.66 -6.17
N ARG A 40 6.25 8.58 -6.89
CA ARG A 40 6.51 9.93 -6.41
C ARG A 40 5.25 10.78 -6.55
N GLN A 41 4.83 11.40 -5.47
CA GLN A 41 3.72 12.35 -5.44
C GLN A 41 4.16 13.67 -4.82
N ASN A 42 3.70 14.77 -5.40
CA ASN A 42 3.97 16.11 -4.91
C ASN A 42 2.70 16.69 -4.27
N ILE A 43 2.86 17.35 -3.13
CA ILE A 43 1.76 17.92 -2.35
C ILE A 43 2.15 19.34 -1.95
N LEU A 44 1.23 20.30 -2.10
CA LEU A 44 1.38 21.62 -1.52
C LEU A 44 0.92 21.57 -0.07
N VAL A 45 1.78 21.99 0.84
CA VAL A 45 1.53 21.99 2.29
C VAL A 45 1.85 23.37 2.83
N THR A 46 0.95 23.94 3.62
CA THR A 46 1.22 25.16 4.38
C THR A 46 1.97 24.78 5.64
N LYS A 47 3.24 25.18 5.74
CA LYS A 47 4.11 24.90 6.89
C LYS A 47 5.05 26.08 7.11
N ASP A 48 5.30 26.42 8.39
CA ASP A 48 6.17 27.54 8.78
C ASP A 48 5.78 28.86 8.08
N GLN A 49 4.48 29.20 8.14
CA GLN A 49 3.93 30.46 7.61
C GLN A 49 4.06 30.66 6.08
N GLY A 50 4.30 29.59 5.31
CA GLY A 50 4.35 29.63 3.84
C GLY A 50 3.86 28.36 3.16
N ILE A 51 3.62 28.43 1.85
CA ILE A 51 3.28 27.27 1.01
C ILE A 51 4.56 26.61 0.53
N LYS A 52 4.71 25.31 0.78
CA LYS A 52 5.86 24.51 0.34
C LYS A 52 5.38 23.31 -0.46
N THR A 53 6.17 22.91 -1.45
CA THR A 53 5.96 21.64 -2.17
C THR A 53 6.73 20.53 -1.46
N VAL A 54 6.01 19.50 -1.02
CA VAL A 54 6.58 18.29 -0.42
C VAL A 54 6.48 17.16 -1.44
N SER A 55 7.61 16.48 -1.69
CA SER A 55 7.64 15.26 -2.49
C SER A 55 7.67 14.04 -1.58
N GLN A 56 6.83 13.04 -1.86
CA GLN A 56 6.77 11.79 -1.14
C GLN A 56 6.89 10.63 -2.12
N ASN A 57 7.71 9.63 -1.79
CA ASN A 57 7.82 8.41 -2.57
C ASN A 57 7.12 7.26 -1.83
N LYS A 58 5.90 6.89 -2.24
CA LYS A 58 5.09 5.89 -1.55
C LYS A 58 5.02 4.58 -2.34
N ILE A 59 4.94 3.46 -1.64
CA ILE A 59 4.69 2.15 -2.27
C ILE A 59 3.26 2.18 -2.82
N GLY A 60 3.12 1.88 -4.11
CA GLY A 60 1.83 1.77 -4.80
C GLY A 60 1.40 0.32 -4.97
N PHE A 61 2.31 -0.52 -5.46
CA PHE A 61 2.13 -1.96 -5.57
C PHE A 61 3.24 -2.69 -4.83
N THR A 62 2.85 -3.76 -4.14
CA THR A 62 3.73 -4.72 -3.48
C THR A 62 3.10 -6.11 -3.69
N PRO A 63 3.91 -7.16 -3.88
CA PRO A 63 3.42 -8.54 -3.94
C PRO A 63 2.91 -9.02 -2.57
N PHE A 64 3.27 -8.33 -1.49
CA PHE A 64 2.95 -8.71 -0.12
C PHE A 64 1.81 -7.87 0.46
N TYR A 65 1.06 -8.46 1.38
CA TYR A 65 -0.04 -7.79 2.07
C TYR A 65 0.42 -7.26 3.44
N ASP A 66 1.30 -6.26 3.42
CA ASP A 66 2.05 -5.80 4.61
C ASP A 66 1.19 -5.12 5.70
N LYS A 67 -0.12 -4.95 5.48
CA LYS A 67 -1.02 -4.27 6.43
C LYS A 67 -1.76 -5.23 7.36
N LYS A 68 -1.73 -6.54 7.10
CA LYS A 68 -2.30 -7.54 7.99
C LYS A 68 -1.39 -8.74 8.09
N TYR A 69 -1.29 -9.29 9.29
CA TYR A 69 -0.65 -10.55 9.58
C TYR A 69 -1.67 -11.67 9.33
N LEU A 70 -1.35 -12.57 8.40
CA LEU A 70 -2.17 -13.76 8.13
C LEU A 70 -1.87 -14.80 9.22
N LEU A 71 -2.91 -15.30 9.89
CA LEU A 71 -2.77 -16.36 10.89
C LEU A 71 -2.51 -17.71 10.22
N ASP A 72 -1.98 -18.66 10.98
CA ASP A 72 -1.64 -20.01 10.49
C ASP A 72 -2.85 -20.79 9.96
N ASP A 73 -4.07 -20.41 10.34
CA ASP A 73 -5.30 -20.96 9.79
C ASP A 73 -5.56 -20.56 8.33
N GLY A 74 -4.75 -19.64 7.78
CA GLY A 74 -4.81 -19.19 6.39
C GLY A 74 -6.06 -18.38 6.03
N ILE A 75 -6.91 -18.05 7.00
CA ILE A 75 -8.21 -17.39 6.77
C ILE A 75 -8.28 -16.10 7.57
N ASN A 76 -7.91 -16.15 8.84
CA ASN A 76 -8.02 -15.01 9.74
C ASN A 76 -6.78 -14.13 9.64
N CYS A 77 -6.97 -12.84 9.89
CA CYS A 77 -5.91 -11.86 9.76
C CYS A 77 -5.98 -10.84 10.91
N TYR A 78 -4.84 -10.56 11.51
CA TYR A 78 -4.70 -9.43 12.44
C TYR A 78 -4.20 -8.18 11.71
N PRO A 79 -4.68 -6.97 12.06
CA PRO A 79 -4.10 -5.75 11.54
C PRO A 79 -2.65 -5.58 12.00
N PHE A 80 -1.83 -4.86 11.22
CA PHE A 80 -0.47 -4.51 11.62
C PHE A 80 -0.46 -3.84 13.01
N GLY A 81 0.39 -4.33 13.92
CA GLY A 81 0.52 -3.82 15.29
C GLY A 81 -0.53 -4.34 16.28
N HIS A 82 -1.30 -5.37 15.93
CA HIS A 82 -2.22 -6.04 16.86
C HIS A 82 -1.46 -6.74 18.01
N TYR A 83 -1.98 -6.62 19.24
CA TYR A 83 -1.31 -7.14 20.45
C TYR A 83 -1.02 -8.65 20.37
N ALA A 84 -1.97 -9.43 19.84
CA ALA A 84 -1.86 -10.89 19.74
C ALA A 84 -0.83 -11.39 18.71
N ILE A 85 -0.20 -10.52 17.92
CA ILE A 85 0.87 -10.93 16.99
C ILE A 85 2.16 -11.25 17.76
N ASN A 86 2.44 -10.52 18.85
CA ASN A 86 3.69 -10.63 19.60
C ASN A 86 3.67 -11.69 20.70
N GLU A 87 2.50 -12.30 20.97
CA GLU A 87 2.37 -13.38 21.98
C GLU A 87 2.80 -14.74 21.43
N THR A 88 2.97 -14.86 20.11
CA THR A 88 3.25 -16.11 19.40
C THR A 88 4.73 -16.49 19.32
N ASP A 89 5.65 -15.63 19.79
CA ASP A 89 7.11 -15.84 19.70
C ASP A 89 7.73 -16.41 21.00
N GLU A 90 6.93 -16.78 22.01
CA GLU A 90 7.39 -17.42 23.25
C GLU A 90 7.03 -18.92 23.29
N GLU A 91 7.72 -19.75 22.49
CA GLU A 91 7.84 -21.21 22.70
C GLU A 91 9.29 -21.70 22.49
#